data_AF-A0A433D8G3-F1
#
_entry.id   AF-A0A433D8G3-F1
#
_cell.length_a   1.000
_cell.length_b   1.000
_cell.length_c   1.000
_cell.angle_alpha   90.00
_cell.angle_beta   90.00
_cell.angle_gamma   90.00
#
_symmetry.space_group_name_H-M   'P 1'
#
loop_
_entity.id
_entity.type
_entity.pdbx_description
1 polymer ?
#
loop_
_entity_poly.entity_id
_entity_poly.type
_entity_poly.pdbx_seq_one_letter_code
_entity_poly.pdbx_strand_id
1 'polypeptide(L)'
;MSNDTVGRDTADTQIPDDFKTIQNGIVFMIDRLDYQHYIFRLMQLSFTPAEWPYALAELRRVTKHGGVVELIEPCVMMERSPPSYTWFYETVSGAAKLRGMDIDFVMSDMTALLTRAGLEKIEADYVSSPLGWGGKAGEIGMRNIEFLIQAMRRTVLVGMTDAEYADVIARIRMETRENRTWGKLYYWYGRKPKE
;
A
#
# COMPACT_ATOMS: atom_id res chain seq x y z
N MET A 1 13.20 49.54 27.21
CA MET A 1 11.83 49.38 26.70
C MET A 1 11.98 48.85 25.27
N SER A 2 12.38 47.59 25.08
CA SER A 2 11.52 46.38 24.96
C SER A 2 10.40 46.61 23.93
N ASN A 3 10.62 46.24 22.67
CA ASN A 3 10.29 44.94 22.05
C ASN A 3 8.88 44.46 22.37
N ASP A 4 7.98 44.57 21.39
CA ASP A 4 6.84 43.66 21.24
C ASP A 4 6.73 43.19 19.79
N THR A 5 7.10 41.93 19.65
CA THR A 5 6.94 41.02 18.52
C THR A 5 5.48 40.63 18.36
N VAL A 6 4.88 40.92 17.19
CA VAL A 6 3.72 40.16 16.70
C VAL A 6 4.27 38.97 15.95
N GLY A 7 4.29 37.82 16.62
CA GLY A 7 4.67 36.53 16.07
C GLY A 7 3.72 36.13 14.93
N ARG A 8 4.27 35.99 13.74
CA ARG A 8 3.72 35.06 12.75
C ARG A 8 4.01 33.67 13.30
N ASP A 9 2.96 32.95 13.64
CA ASP A 9 3.06 31.56 14.06
C ASP A 9 3.44 30.71 12.83
N THR A 10 4.73 30.59 12.61
CA THR A 10 5.36 29.66 11.68
C THR A 10 5.35 28.28 12.33
N ALA A 11 4.25 27.54 12.17
CA ALA A 11 4.32 26.09 12.25
C ALA A 11 4.72 25.55 10.87
N ASP A 12 5.99 25.82 10.51
CA ASP A 12 6.73 25.06 9.50
C ASP A 12 6.81 23.61 9.99
N THR A 13 5.79 22.81 9.67
CA THR A 13 5.94 21.36 9.73
C THR A 13 6.43 20.95 8.36
N GLN A 14 7.76 20.94 8.21
CA GLN A 14 8.44 20.38 7.06
C GLN A 14 7.86 19.00 6.76
N ILE A 15 7.14 18.92 5.64
CA ILE A 15 6.82 17.65 4.99
C ILE A 15 8.19 17.06 4.59
N PRO A 16 8.52 15.82 4.97
CA PRO A 16 9.80 15.24 4.59
C PRO A 16 9.97 15.23 3.06
N ASP A 17 11.21 15.39 2.60
CA ASP A 17 11.57 15.53 1.17
C ASP A 17 11.31 14.25 0.33
N ASP A 18 10.69 13.22 0.91
CA ASP A 18 10.36 11.93 0.30
C ASP A 18 9.05 11.95 -0.52
N PHE A 19 8.38 13.09 -0.62
CA PHE A 19 7.20 13.31 -1.48
C PHE A 19 7.53 13.38 -2.99
N LYS A 20 8.24 12.38 -3.52
CA LYS A 20 8.41 12.20 -4.97
C LYS A 20 7.38 11.21 -5.51
N THR A 21 6.22 11.78 -5.85
CA THR A 21 5.33 11.38 -6.94
C THR A 21 4.36 10.21 -6.68
N ILE A 22 3.28 10.49 -5.95
CA ILE A 22 1.96 9.83 -6.11
C ILE A 22 1.02 10.79 -6.87
N GLN A 23 1.45 11.32 -8.02
CA GLN A 23 0.64 12.27 -8.81
C GLN A 23 -0.07 11.64 -10.00
N ASN A 24 0.29 10.42 -10.40
CA ASN A 24 -0.40 9.72 -11.47
C ASN A 24 -1.05 8.49 -10.88
N GLY A 25 -2.38 8.43 -10.99
CA GLY A 25 -3.24 7.42 -10.40
C GLY A 25 -2.69 6.01 -10.54
N ILE A 26 -3.05 5.17 -9.57
CA ILE A 26 -2.73 3.74 -9.51
C ILE A 26 -3.20 3.08 -10.82
N VAL A 27 -2.27 2.84 -11.75
CA VAL A 27 -2.49 2.06 -12.96
C VAL A 27 -2.04 0.62 -12.67
N PHE A 28 -2.92 -0.33 -12.98
CA PHE A 28 -2.75 -1.77 -12.80
C PHE A 28 -1.88 -2.40 -13.90
N MET A 29 -1.37 -3.61 -13.58
CA MET A 29 -0.72 -4.57 -14.48
C MET A 29 0.68 -4.16 -14.95
N ILE A 30 1.61 -5.10 -14.79
CA ILE A 30 3.03 -5.08 -15.19
C ILE A 30 3.35 -3.96 -16.18
N ASP A 31 3.89 -2.84 -15.69
CA ASP A 31 4.27 -1.74 -16.56
C ASP A 31 5.74 -1.88 -16.95
N ARG A 32 6.02 -1.69 -18.23
CA ARG A 32 7.34 -1.78 -18.83
C ARG A 32 7.78 -0.36 -19.14
N LEU A 33 8.24 0.35 -18.10
CA LEU A 33 8.57 1.77 -18.22
C LEU A 33 9.74 2.03 -19.17
N ASP A 34 10.68 1.09 -19.26
CA ASP A 34 11.78 1.05 -20.23
C ASP A 34 12.26 -0.40 -20.39
N TYR A 35 13.01 -0.74 -21.45
CA TYR A 35 13.50 -2.11 -21.73
C TYR A 35 14.32 -2.79 -20.60
N GLN A 36 14.56 -2.10 -19.48
CA GLN A 36 15.37 -2.53 -18.33
C GLN A 36 14.62 -2.45 -16.98
N HIS A 37 13.39 -1.96 -16.90
CA HIS A 37 12.62 -1.85 -15.66
C HIS A 37 11.27 -2.58 -15.78
N TYR A 38 11.03 -3.54 -14.89
CA TYR A 38 9.73 -4.19 -14.73
C TYR A 38 9.13 -3.81 -13.38
N ILE A 39 7.92 -3.26 -13.41
CA ILE A 39 7.19 -2.87 -12.22
C ILE A 39 6.03 -3.84 -12.00
N PHE A 40 5.97 -4.41 -10.81
CA PHE A 40 4.88 -5.24 -10.32
C PHE A 40 4.17 -4.52 -9.17
N ARG A 41 2.85 -4.39 -9.25
CA ARG A 41 2.05 -3.72 -8.22
C ARG A 41 0.77 -4.49 -7.96
N LEU A 42 0.33 -4.47 -6.70
CA LEU A 42 -0.99 -4.95 -6.27
C LEU A 42 -1.23 -6.45 -6.51
N MET A 43 -0.20 -7.28 -6.34
CA MET A 43 -0.24 -8.72 -6.57
C MET A 43 -0.36 -9.54 -5.28
N GLN A 44 -0.49 -8.91 -4.11
CA GLN A 44 -0.69 -9.62 -2.83
C GLN A 44 -1.88 -10.59 -2.78
N LEU A 45 -2.90 -10.38 -3.63
CA LEU A 45 -4.06 -11.27 -3.78
C LEU A 45 -3.98 -12.18 -5.01
N SER A 46 -2.81 -12.29 -5.64
CA SER A 46 -2.61 -13.13 -6.84
C SER A 46 -1.83 -14.42 -6.55
N PHE A 47 -1.08 -14.47 -5.45
CA PHE A 47 -0.21 -15.58 -5.11
C PHE A 47 -0.38 -15.99 -3.64
N THR A 48 -0.41 -17.29 -3.39
CA THR A 48 -0.23 -17.85 -2.05
C THR A 48 1.23 -17.68 -1.59
N PRO A 49 1.52 -17.76 -0.27
CA PRO A 49 2.88 -17.74 0.25
C PRO A 49 3.83 -18.74 -0.42
N ALA A 50 3.32 -19.91 -0.82
CA ALA A 50 4.10 -20.95 -1.51
C ALA A 50 4.35 -20.63 -3.00
N GLU A 51 3.50 -19.83 -3.64
CA GLU A 51 3.62 -19.44 -5.05
C GLU A 51 4.55 -18.24 -5.25
N TRP A 52 4.66 -17.36 -4.24
CA TRP A 52 5.53 -16.18 -4.28
C TRP A 52 6.98 -16.47 -4.73
N PRO A 53 7.69 -17.48 -4.21
CA PRO A 53 9.02 -17.83 -4.71
C PRO A 53 9.07 -18.09 -6.22
N TYR A 54 8.07 -18.77 -6.78
CA TYR A 54 7.99 -19.08 -8.20
C TYR A 54 7.66 -17.83 -9.02
N ALA A 55 6.73 -17.00 -8.56
CA ALA A 55 6.40 -15.74 -9.20
C ALA A 55 7.64 -14.82 -9.31
N LEU A 56 8.42 -14.70 -8.23
CA LEU A 56 9.64 -13.90 -8.20
C LEU A 56 10.76 -14.49 -9.06
N ALA A 57 10.89 -15.81 -9.12
CA ALA A 57 11.82 -16.49 -10.02
C ALA A 57 11.49 -16.20 -11.48
N GLU A 58 10.21 -16.27 -11.85
CA GLU A 58 9.75 -15.94 -13.20
C GLU A 58 9.95 -14.46 -13.53
N LEU A 59 9.69 -13.57 -12.57
CA LEU A 59 9.96 -12.14 -12.70
C LEU A 59 11.43 -11.86 -12.99
N ARG A 60 12.34 -12.47 -12.24
CA ARG A 60 13.77 -12.39 -12.53
C ARG A 60 14.10 -13.01 -13.88
N ARG A 61 13.48 -14.13 -14.29
CA ARG A 61 13.76 -14.78 -15.58
C ARG A 61 13.46 -13.84 -16.75
N VAL A 62 12.30 -13.19 -16.74
CA VAL A 62 11.87 -12.26 -17.81
C VAL A 62 12.56 -10.89 -17.74
N THR A 63 13.13 -10.55 -16.58
CA THR A 63 13.95 -9.35 -16.41
C THR A 63 15.29 -9.51 -17.15
N LYS A 64 15.72 -8.50 -17.90
CA LYS A 64 17.03 -8.52 -18.56
C LYS A 64 18.17 -8.44 -17.55
N HIS A 65 19.35 -8.96 -17.89
CA HIS A 65 20.55 -8.77 -17.08
C HIS A 65 20.81 -7.28 -16.82
N GLY A 66 21.09 -6.93 -15.58
CA GLY A 66 21.23 -5.54 -15.13
C GLY A 66 19.91 -4.76 -14.94
N GLY A 67 18.77 -5.33 -15.32
CA GLY A 67 17.45 -4.74 -15.15
C GLY A 67 16.97 -4.77 -13.69
N VAL A 68 15.88 -4.05 -13.41
CA VAL A 68 15.28 -3.95 -12.08
C VAL A 68 13.90 -4.61 -12.06
N VAL A 69 13.65 -5.34 -10.98
CA VAL A 69 12.32 -5.76 -10.54
C VAL A 69 11.90 -4.83 -9.42
N GLU A 70 10.78 -4.14 -9.59
CA GLU A 70 10.16 -3.29 -8.56
C GLU A 70 8.84 -3.92 -8.13
N LEU A 71 8.60 -3.99 -6.82
CA LEU A 71 7.33 -4.44 -6.22
C LEU A 71 6.74 -3.28 -5.42
N ILE A 72 5.44 -3.02 -5.56
CA ILE A 72 4.71 -2.09 -4.71
C ILE A 72 3.42 -2.73 -4.21
N GLU A 73 3.29 -2.86 -2.89
CA GLU A 73 2.14 -3.52 -2.26
C GLU A 73 1.58 -2.70 -1.09
N PRO A 74 0.26 -2.53 -1.01
CA PRO A 74 -0.37 -1.78 0.08
C PRO A 74 -0.51 -2.66 1.32
N CYS A 75 -0.16 -2.11 2.48
CA CYS A 75 -0.55 -2.71 3.75
C CYS A 75 -2.06 -2.49 3.95
N VAL A 76 -2.84 -3.58 4.03
CA VAL A 76 -4.29 -3.50 4.26
C VAL A 76 -4.61 -3.04 5.68
N MET A 77 -3.74 -3.37 6.63
CA MET A 77 -3.84 -2.85 8.00
C MET A 77 -3.36 -1.39 8.05
N MET A 78 -4.22 -0.52 8.58
CA MET A 78 -3.91 0.90 8.73
C MET A 78 -3.26 1.19 10.08
N GLU A 79 -2.44 2.23 10.11
CA GLU A 79 -1.85 2.76 11.33
C GLU A 79 -2.83 3.73 11.99
N ARG A 80 -3.01 3.59 13.31
CA ARG A 80 -4.09 4.27 14.06
C ARG A 80 -5.47 3.96 13.45
N SER A 81 -5.68 2.69 13.09
CA SER A 81 -6.89 2.22 12.44
C SER A 81 -8.14 2.58 13.25
N PRO A 82 -9.20 3.08 12.61
CA PRO A 82 -10.48 3.29 13.29
C PRO A 82 -11.12 1.94 13.69
N PRO A 83 -11.81 1.84 14.83
CA PRO A 83 -12.51 0.61 15.23
C PRO A 83 -13.52 0.13 14.19
N SER A 84 -14.17 1.06 13.48
CA SER A 84 -15.10 0.73 12.39
C SER A 84 -14.44 0.10 11.16
N TYR A 85 -13.10 0.03 11.07
CA TYR A 85 -12.39 -0.65 9.97
C TYR A 85 -12.00 -2.10 10.30
N THR A 86 -11.98 -2.49 11.59
CA THR A 86 -11.53 -3.82 12.02
C THR A 86 -12.26 -4.95 11.30
N TRP A 87 -13.59 -4.86 11.20
CA TRP A 87 -14.41 -5.87 10.53
C TRP A 87 -14.02 -6.05 9.05
N PHE A 88 -13.67 -4.95 8.35
CA PHE A 88 -13.29 -4.99 6.93
C PHE A 88 -11.99 -5.75 6.78
N TYR A 89 -10.99 -5.40 7.59
CA TYR A 89 -9.71 -6.09 7.62
C TYR A 89 -9.86 -7.59 7.92
N GLU A 90 -10.61 -7.93 8.98
CA GLU A 90 -10.83 -9.33 9.37
C GLU A 90 -11.56 -10.13 8.29
N THR A 91 -12.57 -9.52 7.65
CA THR A 91 -13.33 -10.17 6.57
C THR A 91 -12.46 -10.41 5.34
N VAL A 92 -11.65 -9.42 4.94
CA VAL A 92 -10.74 -9.56 3.79
C VAL A 92 -9.62 -10.56 4.10
N SER A 93 -8.99 -10.48 5.28
CA SER A 93 -7.95 -11.42 5.72
C SER A 93 -8.48 -12.84 5.78
N GLY A 94 -9.66 -13.05 6.39
CA GLY A 94 -10.31 -14.36 6.46
C GLY A 94 -10.66 -14.91 5.08
N ALA A 95 -11.25 -14.09 4.20
CA ALA A 95 -11.57 -14.49 2.83
C ALA A 95 -10.33 -14.84 1.99
N ALA A 96 -9.21 -14.14 2.20
CA ALA A 96 -7.94 -14.46 1.57
C ALA A 96 -7.38 -15.81 2.07
N LYS A 97 -7.40 -16.03 3.39
CA LYS A 97 -6.93 -17.27 4.02
C LYS A 97 -7.71 -18.50 3.57
N LEU A 98 -9.03 -18.38 3.37
CA LEU A 98 -9.84 -19.46 2.79
C LEU A 98 -9.41 -19.87 1.37
N ARG A 99 -8.68 -19.00 0.67
CA ARG A 99 -8.11 -19.26 -0.65
C ARG A 99 -6.61 -19.60 -0.59
N GLY A 100 -6.06 -19.83 0.61
CA GLY A 100 -4.63 -20.08 0.81
C GLY A 100 -3.73 -18.86 0.68
N MET A 101 -4.31 -17.66 0.55
CA MET A 101 -3.56 -16.40 0.48
C MET A 101 -3.37 -15.80 1.87
N ASP A 102 -2.32 -15.00 2.01
CA ASP A 102 -2.05 -14.23 3.22
C ASP A 102 -1.69 -12.80 2.81
N ILE A 103 -2.57 -11.86 3.17
CA ILE A 103 -2.45 -10.44 2.79
C ILE A 103 -1.33 -9.72 3.57
N ASP A 104 -0.84 -10.31 4.67
CA ASP A 104 0.22 -9.73 5.49
C ASP A 104 1.60 -10.32 5.15
N PHE A 105 1.63 -11.45 4.44
CA PHE A 105 2.86 -12.18 4.12
C PHE A 105 3.91 -11.36 3.36
N VAL A 106 3.47 -10.52 2.43
CA VAL A 106 4.39 -9.69 1.64
C VAL A 106 5.15 -8.69 2.53
N MET A 107 4.57 -8.31 3.68
CA MET A 107 5.18 -7.34 4.58
C MET A 107 6.30 -7.95 5.46
N SER A 108 6.31 -9.27 5.67
CA SER A 108 7.30 -9.94 6.52
C SER A 108 8.50 -10.48 5.77
N ASP A 109 8.30 -11.07 4.58
CA ASP A 109 9.28 -11.97 3.97
C ASP A 109 9.83 -11.53 2.61
N MET A 110 9.32 -10.43 2.05
CA MET A 110 9.56 -10.10 0.63
C MET A 110 11.04 -9.81 0.32
N THR A 111 11.77 -9.08 1.17
CA THR A 111 13.21 -8.83 0.98
C THR A 111 14.02 -10.13 0.93
N ALA A 112 13.69 -11.09 1.80
CA ALA A 112 14.34 -12.41 1.82
C ALA A 112 13.96 -13.25 0.60
N LEU A 113 12.72 -13.16 0.13
CA LEU A 113 12.25 -13.81 -1.09
C LEU A 113 12.93 -13.27 -2.35
N LEU A 114 13.06 -11.95 -2.48
CA LEU A 114 13.79 -11.30 -3.59
C LEU A 114 15.26 -11.72 -3.61
N THR A 115 15.89 -11.80 -2.44
CA THR A 115 17.28 -12.29 -2.31
C THR A 115 17.39 -13.74 -2.79
N ARG A 116 16.49 -14.63 -2.31
CA ARG A 116 16.45 -16.04 -2.71
C ARG A 116 16.17 -16.23 -4.19
N ALA A 117 15.39 -15.33 -4.80
CA ALA A 117 15.15 -15.35 -6.25
C ALA A 117 16.44 -15.06 -7.05
N GLY A 118 17.47 -14.47 -6.42
CA GLY A 118 18.75 -14.13 -7.04
C GLY A 118 18.77 -12.70 -7.59
N LEU A 119 18.02 -11.78 -6.98
CA LEU A 119 18.17 -10.35 -7.18
C LEU A 119 19.22 -9.81 -6.20
N GLU A 120 19.93 -8.77 -6.62
CA GLU A 120 20.99 -8.11 -5.86
C GLU A 120 20.64 -6.64 -5.61
N LYS A 121 21.35 -6.00 -4.68
CA LYS A 121 21.14 -4.58 -4.32
C LYS A 121 19.66 -4.29 -4.01
N ILE A 122 19.08 -5.14 -3.16
CA ILE A 122 17.69 -5.02 -2.79
C ILE A 122 17.55 -3.87 -1.80
N GLU A 123 16.68 -2.95 -2.13
CA GLU A 123 16.26 -1.87 -1.24
C GLU A 123 14.76 -2.00 -1.00
N ALA A 124 14.35 -1.68 0.22
CA ALA A 124 13.00 -1.87 0.69
C ALA A 124 12.66 -0.76 1.68
N ASP A 125 11.49 -0.16 1.53
CA ASP A 125 10.94 0.80 2.49
C ASP A 125 9.41 0.89 2.28
N TYR A 126 8.78 1.90 2.88
CA TYR A 126 7.40 2.25 2.61
C TYR A 126 7.21 3.76 2.50
N VAL A 127 6.21 4.15 1.71
CA VAL A 127 5.69 5.52 1.71
C VAL A 127 4.49 5.58 2.65
N SER A 128 4.46 6.59 3.51
CA SER A 128 3.30 6.88 4.35
C SER A 128 2.28 7.73 3.60
N SER A 129 0.99 7.40 3.73
CA SER A 129 -0.10 8.17 3.12
C SER A 129 -1.15 8.52 4.16
N PRO A 130 -1.43 9.81 4.41
CA PRO A 130 -2.52 10.18 5.31
C PRO A 130 -3.85 9.81 4.66
N LEU A 131 -4.84 9.46 5.49
CA LEU A 131 -6.16 9.03 5.04
C LEU A 131 -7.21 9.99 5.61
N GLY A 132 -7.80 10.85 4.78
CA GLY A 132 -8.89 11.75 5.18
C GLY A 132 -8.46 13.01 5.94
N TRP A 133 -7.15 13.21 6.17
CA TRP A 133 -6.55 14.39 6.79
C TRP A 133 -5.24 14.78 6.10
N GLY A 134 -4.65 15.94 6.41
CA GLY A 134 -3.40 16.36 5.75
C GLY A 134 -3.59 16.92 4.34
N GLY A 135 -4.74 17.56 4.10
CA GLY A 135 -5.02 18.27 2.84
C GLY A 135 -5.29 17.31 1.67
N LYS A 136 -4.83 17.71 0.47
CA LYS A 136 -5.22 17.04 -0.77
C LYS A 136 -4.75 15.59 -0.86
N ALA A 137 -3.55 15.31 -0.37
CA ALA A 137 -3.01 13.95 -0.33
C ALA A 137 -3.91 13.03 0.51
N GLY A 138 -4.38 13.51 1.65
CA GLY A 138 -5.33 12.81 2.52
C GLY A 138 -6.65 12.46 1.87
N GLU A 139 -7.23 13.43 1.17
CA GLU A 139 -8.49 13.23 0.44
C GLU A 139 -8.36 12.14 -0.63
N ILE A 140 -7.24 12.15 -1.37
CA ILE A 140 -6.95 11.16 -2.40
C ILE A 140 -6.71 9.78 -1.76
N GLY A 141 -5.91 9.73 -0.69
CA GLY A 141 -5.64 8.50 0.06
C GLY A 141 -6.94 7.85 0.54
N MET A 142 -7.82 8.63 1.18
CA MET A 142 -9.12 8.13 1.63
C MET A 142 -9.99 7.61 0.49
N ARG A 143 -10.02 8.32 -0.63
CA ARG A 143 -10.77 7.89 -1.81
C ARG A 143 -10.27 6.57 -2.38
N ASN A 144 -8.96 6.34 -2.38
CA ASN A 144 -8.38 5.07 -2.79
C ASN A 144 -8.80 3.92 -1.86
N ILE A 145 -8.85 4.17 -0.54
CA ILE A 145 -9.36 3.20 0.43
C ILE A 145 -10.85 2.90 0.20
N GLU A 146 -11.67 3.91 -0.08
CA GLU A 146 -13.09 3.71 -0.40
C GLU A 146 -13.27 2.86 -1.66
N PHE A 147 -12.45 3.08 -2.69
CA PHE A 147 -12.45 2.23 -3.89
C PHE A 147 -12.03 0.80 -3.58
N LEU A 148 -11.04 0.59 -2.71
CA LEU A 148 -10.64 -0.75 -2.27
C LEU A 148 -11.79 -1.46 -1.55
N ILE A 149 -12.43 -0.78 -0.60
CA ILE A 149 -13.56 -1.35 0.15
C ILE A 149 -14.72 -1.67 -0.81
N GLN A 150 -15.02 -0.76 -1.73
CA GLN A 150 -16.05 -0.95 -2.76
C GLN A 150 -15.73 -2.12 -3.70
N ALA A 151 -14.48 -2.28 -4.14
CA ALA A 151 -14.08 -3.41 -4.98
C ALA A 151 -14.29 -4.76 -4.26
N MET A 152 -14.14 -4.76 -2.94
CA MET A 152 -14.37 -5.91 -2.08
C MET A 152 -15.81 -6.06 -1.60
N ARG A 153 -16.73 -5.18 -2.01
CA ARG A 153 -18.15 -5.15 -1.57
C ARG A 153 -18.81 -6.52 -1.57
N ARG A 154 -18.63 -7.33 -2.62
CA ARG A 154 -19.22 -8.69 -2.69
C ARG A 154 -18.70 -9.65 -1.62
N THR A 155 -17.43 -9.51 -1.26
CA THR A 155 -16.80 -10.29 -0.19
C THR A 155 -17.28 -9.82 1.18
N VAL A 156 -17.44 -8.50 1.35
CA VAL A 156 -17.70 -7.90 2.65
C VAL A 156 -19.18 -7.72 3.00
N LEU A 157 -20.09 -7.77 2.02
CA LEU A 157 -21.54 -7.70 2.24
C LEU A 157 -22.17 -8.99 2.77
N VAL A 158 -21.41 -10.08 2.89
CA VAL A 158 -21.96 -11.34 3.41
C VAL A 158 -22.37 -11.12 4.87
N GLY A 159 -23.68 -10.98 5.11
CA GLY A 159 -24.24 -10.72 6.45
C GLY A 159 -24.52 -9.25 6.77
N MET A 160 -24.47 -8.33 5.79
CA MET A 160 -24.85 -6.93 5.96
C MET A 160 -25.88 -6.49 4.93
N THR A 161 -26.79 -5.60 5.33
CA THR A 161 -27.65 -4.85 4.42
C THR A 161 -26.87 -3.71 3.76
N ASP A 162 -27.40 -3.20 2.65
CA ASP A 162 -26.81 -2.03 1.97
C ASP A 162 -26.78 -0.77 2.85
N ALA A 163 -27.78 -0.60 3.72
CA ALA A 163 -27.84 0.50 4.66
C ALA A 163 -26.72 0.41 5.71
N GLU A 164 -26.54 -0.77 6.32
CA GLU A 164 -25.48 -0.99 7.32
C GLU A 164 -24.09 -0.81 6.69
N TYR A 165 -23.90 -1.28 5.44
CA TYR A 165 -22.67 -1.06 4.70
C TYR A 165 -22.40 0.44 4.52
N ALA A 166 -23.38 1.21 4.04
CA ALA A 166 -23.22 2.65 3.85
C ALA A 166 -22.89 3.38 5.16
N ASP A 167 -23.57 3.03 6.25
CA ASP A 167 -23.33 3.59 7.58
C ASP A 167 -21.91 3.29 8.09
N VAL A 168 -21.44 2.06 7.88
CA VAL A 168 -20.07 1.67 8.23
C VAL A 168 -19.03 2.46 7.44
N ILE A 169 -19.20 2.61 6.12
CA ILE A 169 -18.26 3.40 5.30
C ILE A 169 -18.22 4.87 5.77
N ALA A 170 -19.38 5.44 6.11
CA ALA A 170 -19.45 6.80 6.65
C ALA A 170 -18.72 6.94 7.98
N ARG A 171 -18.86 5.95 8.89
CA ARG A 171 -18.11 5.90 10.16
C ARG A 171 -16.61 5.78 9.93
N ILE A 172 -16.16 4.88 9.05
CA ILE A 172 -14.74 4.72 8.70
C ILE A 172 -14.18 6.08 8.27
N ARG A 173 -14.81 6.76 7.32
CA ARG A 173 -14.34 8.06 6.83
C ARG A 173 -14.19 9.10 7.95
N MET A 174 -15.16 9.19 8.85
CA MET A 174 -15.13 10.11 9.99
C MET A 174 -13.98 9.76 10.94
N GLU A 175 -13.96 8.53 11.44
CA GLU A 175 -13.00 8.06 12.44
C GLU A 175 -11.56 8.08 11.90
N THR A 176 -11.35 7.76 10.62
CA THR A 176 -10.03 7.86 9.96
C THR A 176 -9.46 9.29 10.05
N ARG A 177 -10.30 10.31 9.86
CA ARG A 177 -9.90 11.71 9.97
C ARG A 177 -9.60 12.10 11.42
N GLU A 178 -10.44 11.68 12.36
CA GLU A 178 -10.29 11.98 13.80
C GLU A 178 -9.02 11.36 14.39
N ASN A 179 -8.77 10.08 14.08
CA ASN A 179 -7.61 9.33 14.58
C ASN A 179 -6.30 9.74 13.90
N ARG A 180 -6.36 10.59 12.87
CA ARG A 180 -5.26 10.86 11.95
C ARG A 180 -4.65 9.54 11.44
N THR A 181 -5.52 8.64 10.99
CA THR A 181 -5.15 7.32 10.46
C THR A 181 -4.32 7.48 9.18
N TRP A 182 -3.34 6.61 9.00
CA TRP A 182 -2.49 6.62 7.82
C TRP A 182 -2.18 5.20 7.34
N GLY A 183 -1.88 5.06 6.06
CA GLY A 183 -1.54 3.79 5.44
C GLY A 183 -0.07 3.70 5.06
N LYS A 184 0.42 2.48 4.89
CA LYS A 184 1.75 2.18 4.36
C LYS A 184 1.62 1.58 2.96
N LEU A 185 2.37 2.14 2.02
CA LEU A 185 2.58 1.55 0.71
C LEU A 185 4.03 1.08 0.64
N TYR A 186 4.25 -0.22 0.79
CA TYR A 186 5.58 -0.79 0.77
C TYR A 186 6.09 -0.89 -0.65
N TYR A 187 7.39 -0.66 -0.81
CA TYR A 187 8.08 -0.88 -2.07
C TYR A 187 9.38 -1.66 -1.87
N TRP A 188 9.72 -2.42 -2.89
CA TRP A 188 11.00 -3.10 -3.01
C TRP A 188 11.53 -2.89 -4.41
N TYR A 189 12.84 -2.70 -4.54
CA TYR A 189 13.51 -2.84 -5.83
C TYR A 189 14.75 -3.68 -5.71
N GLY A 190 14.94 -4.60 -6.67
CA GLY A 190 16.11 -5.46 -6.75
C GLY A 190 16.60 -5.55 -8.18
N ARG A 191 17.92 -5.68 -8.37
CA ARG A 191 18.55 -5.78 -9.68
C ARG A 191 18.83 -7.22 -10.04
N LYS A 192 18.49 -7.62 -11.27
CA LYS A 192 19.05 -8.85 -11.84
C LYS A 192 20.54 -8.63 -12.09
N PRO A 193 21.42 -9.59 -11.72
CA PRO A 193 22.85 -9.49 -11.99
C PRO A 193 23.11 -9.15 -13.48
N LYS A 194 24.06 -8.25 -13.71
CA LYS A 194 24.77 -8.21 -15.01
C LYS A 194 25.58 -9.50 -15.06
N GLU A 195 25.65 -10.16 -16.22
CA GLU A 195 26.30 -11.47 -16.40
C GLU A 195 27.52 -11.73 -15.51
#